data_AF-A0A946VCW2-F1
#
_entry.id   AF-A0A946VCW2-F1
#
_cell.length_a   1.000
_cell.length_b   1.000
_cell.length_c   1.000
_cell.angle_alpha   90.00
_cell.angle_beta   90.00
_cell.angle_gamma   90.00
#
_symmetry.space_group_name_H-M   'P 1'
#
loop_
_entity.id
_entity.type
_entity.pdbx_description
1 polymer ?
#
loop_
_entity_poly.entity_id
_entity_poly.type
_entity_poly.pdbx_seq_one_letter_code
_entity_poly.pdbx_strand_id
1 'polypeptide(L)' 'MSRFIPYLNWIGELKNPQTIIKDCLAGLTVALVLIPQSMAYAQLANLPAHYGLY' A
#
# COMPACT_ATOMS: atom_id res chain seq x y z
N MET A 1 -20.73 4.64 -15.19
CA MET A 1 -19.94 5.35 -14.16
C MET A 1 -18.89 4.48 -13.47
N SER A 2 -19.20 3.20 -13.17
CA SER A 2 -18.30 2.24 -12.51
C SER A 2 -17.03 1.84 -13.30
N ARG A 3 -16.95 2.15 -14.61
CA ARG A 3 -15.75 1.88 -15.43
C ARG A 3 -14.60 2.87 -15.18
N PHE A 4 -14.90 4.08 -14.73
CA PHE A 4 -13.90 5.11 -14.46
C PHE A 4 -13.60 5.28 -12.97
N ILE A 5 -14.56 4.93 -12.10
CA ILE A 5 -14.43 5.10 -10.64
C ILE A 5 -14.88 3.81 -9.93
N PRO A 6 -14.12 2.71 -10.08
CA PRO A 6 -14.53 1.40 -9.56
C PRO A 6 -14.56 1.34 -8.03
N TYR A 7 -13.83 2.23 -7.33
CA TYR A 7 -13.74 2.20 -5.87
C TYR A 7 -15.05 2.53 -5.15
N LEU A 8 -15.97 3.23 -5.81
CA LEU A 8 -17.28 3.55 -5.25
C LEU A 8 -18.15 2.31 -4.99
N ASN A 9 -17.85 1.18 -5.66
CA ASN A 9 -18.60 -0.07 -5.45
C ASN A 9 -18.29 -0.72 -4.09
N TRP A 10 -17.06 -0.57 -3.58
CA TRP A 10 -16.61 -1.22 -2.35
C TRP A 10 -16.38 -0.25 -1.18
N ILE A 11 -16.45 1.07 -1.40
CA ILE A 11 -16.30 2.07 -0.34
C ILE A 11 -17.31 1.91 0.80
N GLY A 12 -18.47 1.29 0.55
CA GLY A 12 -19.47 0.97 1.57
C GLY A 12 -19.01 -0.09 2.58
N GLU A 13 -18.05 -0.94 2.21
CA GLU A 13 -17.47 -1.98 3.07
C GLU A 13 -16.63 -1.39 4.21
N LEU A 14 -16.10 -0.18 4.03
CA LEU A 14 -15.37 0.57 5.05
C LEU A 14 -16.25 0.94 6.26
N LYS A 15 -17.58 0.87 6.14
CA LYS A 15 -18.48 1.07 7.30
C LYS A 15 -18.35 -0.03 8.35
N ASN A 16 -17.82 -1.19 7.97
CA ASN A 16 -17.56 -2.27 8.92
C ASN A 16 -16.23 -2.02 9.66
N PRO A 17 -16.25 -1.82 10.99
CA PRO A 17 -15.02 -1.57 11.76
C PRO A 17 -14.03 -2.74 11.70
N GLN A 18 -14.51 -3.98 11.47
CA GLN A 18 -13.63 -5.14 11.31
C GLN A 18 -12.82 -5.07 10.01
N THR A 19 -13.38 -4.50 8.94
CA THR A 19 -12.67 -4.31 7.67
C THR A 19 -11.52 -3.33 7.86
N ILE A 20 -11.76 -2.21 8.54
CA ILE A 20 -10.71 -1.21 8.83
C ILE A 20 -9.54 -1.83 9.62
N ILE A 21 -9.84 -2.63 10.66
CA ILE A 21 -8.80 -3.28 11.47
C ILE A 21 -7.98 -4.26 10.62
N LYS A 22 -8.64 -5.07 9.79
CA LYS A 22 -7.97 -6.02 8.90
C LYS A 22 -7.08 -5.31 7.88
N ASP A 23 -7.60 -4.25 7.25
CA ASP A 23 -6.86 -3.47 6.25
C ASP A 23 -5.68 -2.73 6.88
N CYS A 24 -5.82 -2.24 8.12
CA CYS A 24 -4.72 -1.62 8.85
C CYS A 24 -3.60 -2.62 9.15
N LEU A 25 -3.95 -3.83 9.63
CA LEU A 25 -2.96 -4.89 9.89
C LEU A 25 -2.28 -5.35 8.60
N ALA A 26 -3.05 -5.61 7.54
CA ALA A 26 -2.52 -5.97 6.23
C ALA A 26 -1.60 -4.86 5.68
N GLY A 27 -2.04 -3.60 5.76
CA GLY A 27 -1.26 -2.43 5.36
C GLY A 27 0.06 -2.32 6.12
N LEU A 28 0.05 -2.54 7.43
CA LEU A 28 1.27 -2.54 8.25
C LEU A 28 2.23 -3.65 7.83
N THR A 29 1.73 -4.88 7.67
CA THR A 29 2.57 -6.01 7.24
C THR A 29 3.17 -5.75 5.87
N VAL A 30 2.37 -5.25 4.93
CA VAL A 30 2.81 -4.92 3.58
C VAL A 30 3.84 -3.79 3.61
N ALA A 31 3.61 -2.72 4.37
CA ALA A 31 4.55 -1.61 4.50
C ALA A 31 5.92 -2.05 5.04
N LEU A 32 5.93 -2.92 6.06
CA LEU A 32 7.17 -3.46 6.64
C LEU A 32 7.99 -4.27 5.61
N VAL A 33 7.33 -4.95 4.68
CA VAL A 33 8.00 -5.70 3.61
C VAL A 33 8.45 -4.77 2.48
N LEU A 34 7.64 -3.80 2.08
CA LEU A 34 7.96 -2.90 0.96
C LEU A 34 9.10 -1.94 1.26
N ILE A 35 9.24 -1.45 2.50
CA ILE A 35 10.31 -0.50 2.88
C ILE A 35 11.70 -1.03 2.50
N PRO A 36 12.16 -2.20 3.01
CA PRO A 36 13.48 -2.72 2.65
C PRO A 36 13.56 -3.15 1.19
N GLN A 37 12.47 -3.65 0.61
CA GLN A 37 12.43 -4.08 -0.79
C GLN A 37 12.66 -2.90 -1.75
N SER A 38 11.97 -1.78 -1.54
CA SER A 38 12.11 -0.60 -2.40
C SER A 38 13.47 0.07 -2.24
N MET A 39 14.04 0.07 -1.03
CA MET A 39 15.43 0.52 -0.81
C MET A 39 16.43 -0.32 -1.62
N ALA A 40 16.26 -1.64 -1.64
CA ALA A 40 17.11 -2.53 -2.41
C ALA A 40 17.02 -2.24 -3.93
N TYR A 41 15.82 -1.94 -4.44
CA TYR A 41 15.64 -1.54 -5.84
C TYR A 41 16.32 -0.21 -6.17
N ALA A 42 16.26 0.79 -5.30
CA ALA A 42 16.99 2.04 -5.49
C ALA A 42 18.50 1.79 -5.58
N GLN A 43 19.03 0.92 -4.71
CA GLN A 43 20.44 0.54 -4.75
C GLN A 43 20.82 -0.23 -6.03
N LEU A 44 19.96 -1.12 -6.54
CA LEU A 44 20.18 -1.79 -7.82
C LEU A 44 20.23 -0.80 -9.01
N ALA A 45 19.50 0.32 -8.92
CA ALA A 45 19.53 1.40 -9.90
C ALA A 45 20.73 2.36 -9.72
N ASN A 46 21.67 2.06 -8.82
CA ASN A 46 22.76 2.95 -8.40
C ASN A 46 22.28 4.30 -7.81
N LEU A 47 21.07 4.34 -7.26
CA LEU A 47 20.51 5.49 -6.55
C LEU A 47 20.72 5.33 -5.03
N PRO A 48 20.75 6.44 -4.27
CA PRO A 48 20.70 6.37 -2.82
C PRO A 48 19.44 5.66 -2.32
N ALA A 49 19.55 4.82 -1.30
CA ALA A 49 18.45 3.96 -0.82
C ALA A 49 17.17 4.72 -0.43
N HIS A 50 17.28 5.98 0.03
CA HIS A 50 16.12 6.81 0.37
C HIS A 50 15.22 7.12 -0.84
N TYR A 51 15.73 7.03 -2.08
CA TYR A 51 14.89 7.14 -3.28
C TYR A 51 13.87 6.00 -3.40
N GLY A 52 14.08 4.87 -2.72
CA GLY A 52 13.09 3.80 -2.65
C GLY A 52 11.91 4.08 -1.71
N LEU A 53 11.95 5.17 -0.95
CA LEU A 53 10.88 5.55 -0.01
C LEU A 53 9.93 6.64 -0.54
N TYR A 54 10.26 7.25 -1.68
CA TYR A 54 9.45 8.26 -2.36
C TYR A 54 8.69 7.65 -3.53
#